data_AF-A0A5C7Z0Q4-F1
#
_entry.id   AF-A0A5C7Z0Q4-F1
#
_cell.length_a   1.000
_cell.length_b   1.000
_cell.length_c   1.000
_cell.angle_alpha   90.00
_cell.angle_beta   90.00
_cell.angle_gamma   90.00
#
_symmetry.space_group_name_H-M   'P 1'
#
loop_
_entity.id
_entity.type
_entity.pdbx_description
1 polymer ?
#
loop_
_entity_poly.entity_id
_entity_poly.type
_entity_poly.pdbx_seq_one_letter_code
_entity_poly.pdbx_strand_id
1 'polypeptide(L)' 'MDIRLEKLELMKLLMETENPSVLQAIREIFQKEEKDWWDDLTEEQQNILNESMEQYEKGEFSSFDDFIKPHLK' A
#
# COMPACT_ATOMS: atom_id res chain seq x y z
N MET A 1 -21.51 10.92 -7.66
CA MET A 1 -20.77 10.51 -8.86
C MET A 1 -21.30 9.15 -9.30
N ASP A 2 -21.86 9.03 -10.50
CA ASP A 2 -22.23 7.70 -11.02
C ASP A 2 -20.98 7.07 -11.63
N ILE A 3 -20.42 6.08 -10.93
CA ILE A 3 -19.17 5.41 -11.31
C ILE A 3 -19.27 4.78 -12.71
N ARG A 4 -20.46 4.39 -13.17
CA ARG A 4 -20.65 3.80 -14.50
C ARG A 4 -20.54 4.86 -15.58
N LEU A 5 -21.12 6.04 -15.34
CA LEU A 5 -21.02 7.17 -16.25
C LEU A 5 -19.57 7.63 -16.37
N GLU A 6 -18.88 7.78 -15.24
CA GLU A 6 -17.47 8.16 -15.18
C GLU A 6 -16.58 7.21 -16.00
N LYS A 7 -16.79 5.89 -15.87
CA LYS A 7 -16.04 4.88 -16.64
C LYS A 7 -16.24 5.03 -18.15
N LEU A 8 -17.46 5.32 -18.59
CA LEU A 8 -17.76 5.51 -20.02
C LEU A 8 -17.08 6.77 -20.57
N GLU A 9 -17.08 7.86 -19.79
CA GLU A 9 -16.40 9.11 -20.17
C GLU A 9 -14.88 8.92 -20.28
N LEU A 10 -14.27 8.22 -19.32
CA LEU A 10 -12.84 7.88 -19.37
C LEU A 10 -12.48 6.97 -20.56
N MET A 11 -13.31 5.98 -20.89
CA MET A 11 -13.11 5.14 -22.08
C MET A 11 -13.13 5.96 -23.37
N LYS A 12 -14.06 6.92 -23.48
CA LYS A 12 -14.14 7.80 -24.64
C LYS A 12 -12.89 8.67 -24.78
N LEU A 13 -12.44 9.30 -23.69
CA LEU A 13 -11.22 10.11 -23.69
C LEU A 13 -9.98 9.27 -24.06
N LEU A 14 -9.89 8.04 -23.57
CA LEU A 14 -8.82 7.10 -23.93
C LEU A 14 -8.80 6.77 -25.42
N MET A 15 -9.96 6.49 -26.01
CA MET A 15 -10.08 6.20 -27.44
C MET A 15 -9.66 7.37 -28.33
N GLU A 16 -9.89 8.60 -27.89
CA GLU A 16 -9.57 9.83 -28.63
C GLU A 16 -8.12 10.30 -28.42
N THR A 17 -7.39 9.73 -27.46
CA THR A 17 -6.01 10.15 -27.13
C THR A 17 -4.99 9.48 -28.05
N GLU A 18 -4.32 10.28 -28.88
CA GLU A 18 -3.23 9.79 -29.76
C GLU A 18 -1.83 10.01 -29.18
N ASN A 19 -1.67 10.83 -28.15
CA ASN A 19 -0.37 11.14 -27.56
C ASN A 19 0.20 9.92 -26.81
N PRO A 20 1.30 9.30 -27.29
CA PRO A 20 1.83 8.08 -26.67
C PRO A 20 2.29 8.26 -25.22
N SER A 21 2.76 9.47 -24.86
CA SER A 21 3.22 9.77 -23.50
C SER A 21 2.05 9.77 -22.50
N VAL A 22 0.88 10.25 -22.93
CA VAL A 22 -0.33 10.25 -22.10
C VAL A 22 -0.84 8.82 -21.91
N LEU A 23 -0.88 8.03 -22.98
CA LEU A 23 -1.28 6.62 -22.90
C LEU A 23 -0.34 5.79 -22.00
N GLN A 24 0.96 6.08 -22.04
CA GLN A 24 1.95 5.43 -21.17
C GLN A 24 1.71 5.76 -19.69
N ALA A 25 1.50 7.03 -19.35
CA ALA A 25 1.21 7.44 -17.98
C ALA A 25 -0.08 6.80 -17.44
N ILE A 26 -1.14 6.72 -18.24
CA ILE A 26 -2.40 6.08 -17.83
C ILE A 26 -2.20 4.57 -17.63
N ARG A 27 -1.41 3.93 -18.50
CA ARG A 27 -1.04 2.52 -18.35
C ARG A 27 -0.30 2.29 -17.03
N GLU A 28 0.64 3.15 -16.66
CA GLU A 28 1.37 3.05 -15.38
C GLU A 28 0.45 3.20 -14.18
N ILE A 29 -0.58 4.06 -14.25
CA ILE A 29 -1.58 4.21 -13.19
C ILE A 29 -2.41 2.93 -13.02
N PHE A 30 -2.81 2.28 -14.12
CA PHE A 30 -3.56 1.02 -14.07
C PHE A 30 -2.68 -0.21 -13.76
N GLN A 31 -1.40 -0.17 -14.13
CA GLN A 31 -0.41 -1.22 -13.86
C GLN A 31 0.28 -1.06 -12.51
N LYS A 32 0.09 0.06 -11.83
CA LYS A 32 0.12 0.13 -10.36
C LYS A 32 -1.06 -0.70 -9.83
N GLU A 33 -1.04 -2.01 -10.11
CA GLU A 33 -1.61 -2.95 -9.16
C GLU A 33 -0.91 -2.68 -7.84
N GLU A 34 -1.67 -2.78 -6.74
CA GLU A 34 -1.20 -2.70 -5.38
C GLU A 34 0.03 -3.59 -5.24
N LYS A 35 1.23 -3.03 -5.45
CA LYS A 35 2.43 -3.63 -4.94
C LYS A 35 2.20 -3.55 -3.45
N ASP A 36 1.81 -4.68 -2.87
CA ASP A 36 1.60 -4.76 -1.44
C ASP A 36 2.89 -4.24 -0.83
N TRP A 37 2.80 -3.29 0.10
CA TRP A 37 3.99 -2.72 0.74
C TRP A 37 4.86 -3.84 1.34
N TRP A 38 4.24 -5.01 1.59
CA TRP A 38 4.90 -6.28 1.91
C TRP A 38 5.98 -6.71 0.91
N ASP A 39 5.73 -6.57 -0.40
CA ASP A 39 6.64 -6.94 -1.47
C ASP A 39 7.83 -5.97 -1.62
N ASP A 40 7.77 -4.81 -0.95
CA ASP A 40 8.86 -3.83 -0.88
C ASP A 40 9.76 -4.04 0.36
N LEU A 41 9.40 -4.94 1.27
CA LEU A 41 10.22 -5.29 2.42
C LEU A 41 11.33 -6.27 2.07
N THR A 42 12.48 -6.14 2.72
CA THR A 42 13.51 -7.18 2.68
C THR A 42 13.04 -8.44 3.42
N GLU A 43 13.63 -9.59 3.12
CA GLU A 43 13.36 -10.83 3.85
C GLU A 43 13.55 -10.67 5.37
N GLU A 44 14.57 -9.89 5.78
CA GLU A 44 14.82 -9.57 7.19
C GLU A 44 13.66 -8.79 7.83
N GLN A 45 13.14 -7.76 7.13
CA GLN A 45 12.01 -6.97 7.61
C GLN A 45 10.73 -7.79 7.70
N GLN A 46 10.47 -8.66 6.72
CA GLN A 46 9.35 -9.59 6.76
C GLN A 46 9.46 -10.56 7.93
N ASN A 47 10.65 -11.11 8.19
CA ASN A 47 10.90 -12.00 9.33
C ASN A 47 10.66 -11.30 10.68
N ILE A 48 11.13 -10.06 10.85
CA ILE A 48 10.89 -9.27 12.07
C ILE A 48 9.39 -9.06 12.30
N LEU A 49 8.63 -8.73 11.26
CA LEU A 49 7.19 -8.54 11.37
C LEU A 49 6.47 -9.84 11.70
N ASN A 50 6.83 -10.96 11.06
CA ASN A 50 6.26 -12.27 11.37
C ASN A 50 6.52 -12.67 12.83
N GLU A 51 7.75 -12.49 13.33
CA GLU A 51 8.09 -12.74 14.72
C GLU A 51 7.29 -11.85 15.68
N SER A 52 7.17 -10.56 15.37
CA SER A 52 6.39 -9.62 16.18
C SER A 52 4.91 -10.00 16.25
N MET A 53 4.34 -10.52 15.16
CA MET A 53 2.97 -11.01 15.12
C MET A 53 2.80 -12.28 15.98
N GLU A 54 3.74 -13.22 15.92
CA GLU A 54 3.72 -14.39 16.80
C GLU A 54 3.83 -14.03 18.29
N GLN A 55 4.70 -13.07 18.63
CA GLN A 55 4.84 -12.55 19.99
C GLN A 55 3.52 -11.90 20.45
N TYR A 56 2.88 -11.13 19.58
CA TYR A 56 1.58 -10.53 19.87
C TYR A 56 0.50 -11.58 20.16
N GLU A 57 0.42 -12.65 19.35
CA GLU A 57 -0.52 -13.76 19.58
C GLU A 57 -0.26 -14.50 20.90
N LYS A 58 1.01 -14.60 21.32
CA LYS A 58 1.42 -15.17 22.62
C LYS A 58 1.19 -14.22 23.80
N GLY A 59 0.76 -12.98 23.54
CA GLY A 59 0.60 -11.95 24.57
C GLY A 59 1.93 -11.35 25.05
N GLU A 60 3.01 -11.55 24.29
CA GLU A 60 4.36 -11.07 24.55
C GLU A 60 4.54 -9.63 24.04
N PHE A 61 3.67 -8.73 24.49
CA PHE A 61 3.75 -7.30 24.16
C PHE A 61 3.59 -6.45 25.42
N SER A 62 4.08 -5.22 25.37
CA SER A 62 3.86 -4.22 26.43
C SER A 62 3.33 -2.94 25.83
N SER A 63 2.58 -2.17 26.64
CA SER A 63 2.10 -0.87 26.19
C SER A 63 3.27 0.10 26.05
N PHE A 64 3.17 1.03 25.08
CA PHE A 64 4.17 2.09 24.95
C PHE A 64 4.32 2.90 26.24
N ASP A 65 3.21 3.14 26.95
CA ASP A 65 3.21 3.87 28.21
C ASP A 65 4.02 3.14 29.29
N ASP A 66 3.88 1.81 29.40
CA ASP A 66 4.67 1.02 30.35
C ASP A 66 6.14 0.95 29.95
N PHE A 67 6.42 0.89 28.65
CA PHE A 67 7.77 0.93 28.12
C PHE A 67 8.48 2.27 28.39
N ILE A 68 7.79 3.40 28.22
CA ILE A 68 8.42 4.73 28.26
C ILE A 68 8.57 5.27 29.70
N LYS A 69 7.72 4.86 30.64
CA LYS A 69 7.76 5.29 32.05
C LYS A 69 9.15 5.27 32.70
N PRO A 70 9.99 4.23 32.55
CA PRO A 70 11.34 4.20 33.14
C PRO A 70 12.34 5.16 32.46
N HIS A 71 12.03 5.66 31.26
CA HIS A 71 12.91 6.50 30.45
C HIS A 71 12.55 8.00 30.52
N LEU A 72 11.38 8.34 31.04
CA LEU A 72 10.95 9.71 31.32
C LEU A 72 11.52 10.15 32.68
N LYS A 73 12.71 10.76 32.67
CA LYS A 73 13.29 11.43 33.85
C LYS A 73 12.66 12.80 34.08
#